data_AF-A0A931PS81-F1
#
_entry.id   AF-A0A931PS81-F1
#
_cell.length_a   1.000
_cell.length_b   1.000
_cell.length_c   1.000
_cell.angle_alpha   90.00
_cell.angle_beta   90.00
_cell.angle_gamma   90.00
#
_symmetry.space_group_name_H-M   'P 1'
#
loop_
_entity.id
_entity.type
_entity.pdbx_description
1 polymer ?
#
loop_
_entity_poly.entity_id
_entity_poly.type
_entity_poly.pdbx_seq_one_letter_code
_entity_poly.pdbx_strand_id
1 'polypeptide(L)'
;MYTAAGNLVLNAAGDHLFFIGTDKHVYNFWWNINKWQLDALDPNQWPPAAGNLVLNAAGTNLFFRGIDKRIYNFWWNPNKPGGPNWQLDWLTPCAPLLGIRDIVIDKFDRLFYVANDRRVYTFYWSSGW
;
A
#
# COMPACT_ATOMS: atom_id res chain seq x y z
N MET A 1 2.19 10.31 -19.64
CA MET A 1 1.11 10.58 -18.66
C MET A 1 0.69 9.23 -18.11
N TYR A 2 0.91 8.96 -16.83
CA TYR A 2 0.43 7.72 -16.20
C TYR A 2 -0.98 7.99 -15.68
N THR A 3 -1.92 7.14 -16.08
CA THR A 3 -3.32 7.25 -15.67
C THR A 3 -3.53 6.44 -14.40
N ALA A 4 -4.06 7.09 -13.36
CA ALA A 4 -4.51 6.38 -12.16
C ALA A 4 -5.76 5.55 -12.49
N ALA A 5 -5.79 4.30 -12.02
CA ALA A 5 -6.92 3.40 -12.19
C ALA A 5 -8.05 3.63 -11.17
N GLY A 6 -7.81 4.47 -10.16
CA GLY A 6 -8.74 4.69 -9.05
C GLY A 6 -8.09 5.43 -7.89
N ASN A 7 -8.06 4.79 -6.71
CA ASN A 7 -7.70 5.40 -5.42
C ASN A 7 -6.41 6.23 -5.47
N LEU A 8 -6.52 7.43 -4.88
CA LEU A 8 -5.44 8.36 -4.62
C LEU A 8 -5.29 8.51 -3.09
N VAL A 9 -4.07 8.46 -2.58
CA VAL A 9 -3.79 8.71 -1.16
C VAL A 9 -2.63 9.68 -1.03
N LEU A 10 -2.89 10.83 -0.40
CA LEU A 10 -1.89 11.84 -0.10
C LEU A 10 -1.38 11.64 1.33
N ASN A 11 -0.08 11.79 1.55
CA ASN A 11 0.47 11.78 2.91
C ASN A 11 0.12 13.08 3.66
N ALA A 12 0.34 13.07 4.98
CA ALA A 12 -0.01 14.22 5.83
C ALA A 12 0.77 15.50 5.51
N ALA A 13 2.02 15.38 5.00
CA ALA A 13 2.83 16.52 4.61
C ALA A 13 2.42 17.12 3.25
N GLY A 14 1.62 16.40 2.45
CA GLY A 14 1.17 16.86 1.15
C GLY A 14 2.23 16.82 0.05
N ASP A 15 3.37 16.17 0.29
CA ASP A 15 4.51 16.07 -0.62
C ASP A 15 4.64 14.68 -1.28
N HIS A 16 3.82 13.70 -0.88
CA HIS A 16 3.74 12.38 -1.50
C HIS A 16 2.31 11.97 -1.79
N LEU A 17 2.01 11.70 -3.06
CA LEU A 17 0.74 11.16 -3.57
C LEU A 17 0.95 9.75 -4.11
N PHE A 18 0.27 8.77 -3.51
CA PHE A 18 0.31 7.37 -3.92
C PHE A 18 -0.95 6.99 -4.69
N PHE A 19 -0.80 6.15 -5.70
CA PHE A 19 -1.91 5.68 -6.50
C PHE A 19 -1.63 4.35 -7.18
N ILE A 20 -2.69 3.65 -7.59
CA ILE A 20 -2.57 2.46 -8.45
C ILE A 20 -2.75 2.90 -9.90
N GLY A 21 -1.77 2.57 -10.76
CA GLY A 21 -1.82 2.82 -12.20
C GLY A 21 -2.77 1.88 -12.93
N THR A 22 -3.15 2.22 -14.17
CA THR A 22 -3.95 1.33 -15.06
C THR A 22 -3.27 0.02 -15.39
N ASP A 23 -1.96 -0.05 -15.25
CA ASP A 23 -1.12 -1.23 -15.36
C ASP A 23 -1.04 -2.06 -14.06
N LYS A 24 -1.76 -1.63 -13.01
CA LYS A 24 -1.86 -2.26 -11.68
C LYS A 24 -0.58 -2.21 -10.83
N HIS A 25 0.38 -1.34 -11.16
CA HIS A 25 1.49 -1.01 -10.25
C HIS A 25 1.11 0.10 -9.29
N VAL A 26 1.72 0.11 -8.11
CA VAL A 26 1.61 1.22 -7.15
C VAL A 26 2.71 2.25 -7.45
N TYR A 27 2.30 3.50 -7.60
CA TYR A 27 3.16 4.64 -7.91
C TYR A 27 3.25 5.60 -6.73
N ASN A 28 4.37 6.32 -6.67
CA ASN A 28 4.57 7.49 -5.82
C ASN A 28 4.84 8.70 -6.71
N PHE A 29 4.01 9.73 -6.57
CA PHE A 29 4.21 11.05 -7.15
C PHE A 29 4.59 12.00 -6.03
N TRP A 30 5.83 12.48 -6.01
CA TRP A 30 6.37 13.23 -4.87
C TRP A 30 7.06 14.53 -5.25
N TRP A 31 7.06 15.48 -4.33
CA TRP A 31 7.76 16.74 -4.49
C TRP A 31 9.25 16.57 -4.21
N ASN A 32 10.11 16.94 -5.16
CA ASN A 32 11.56 16.89 -5.01
C ASN A 32 12.26 17.96 -5.86
N ILE A 33 13.12 18.78 -5.24
CA ILE A 33 13.91 19.83 -5.89
C ILE A 33 13.06 20.66 -6.87
N ASN A 34 12.04 21.36 -6.34
CA ASN A 34 11.17 22.28 -7.08
C ASN A 34 10.37 21.68 -8.25
N LYS A 35 10.21 20.36 -8.29
CA LYS A 35 9.37 19.68 -9.26
C LYS A 35 8.73 18.44 -8.66
N TRP A 36 7.61 18.01 -9.23
CA TRP A 36 7.09 16.69 -8.93
C TRP A 36 7.85 15.62 -9.70
N GLN A 37 8.08 14.47 -9.06
CA GLN A 37 8.72 13.28 -9.59
C GLN A 37 7.75 12.10 -9.52
N LEU A 38 7.91 11.11 -10.39
CA LEU A 38 7.01 9.96 -10.48
C LEU A 38 7.81 8.70 -10.75
N ASP A 39 7.59 7.68 -9.93
CA ASP A 39 8.15 6.34 -10.10
C ASP A 39 7.19 5.29 -9.54
N ALA A 40 7.25 4.09 -10.10
CA ALA A 40 6.66 2.91 -9.48
C ALA A 40 7.43 2.59 -8.20
N LEU A 41 6.73 2.15 -7.14
CA LEU A 41 7.39 1.74 -5.90
C LEU A 41 8.24 0.48 -6.09
N ASP A 42 7.79 -0.42 -6.96
CA ASP A 42 8.55 -1.56 -7.45
C ASP A 42 8.13 -1.84 -8.91
N PRO A 43 9.04 -1.74 -9.89
CA PRO A 43 8.73 -2.05 -11.28
C PRO A 43 8.48 -3.55 -11.52
N ASN A 44 8.84 -4.42 -10.56
CA ASN A 44 8.63 -5.86 -10.62
C ASN A 44 7.53 -6.32 -9.64
N GLN A 45 6.67 -5.40 -9.18
CA GLN A 45 5.63 -5.69 -8.19
C GLN A 45 4.83 -6.94 -8.57
N TRP A 46 4.83 -7.93 -7.68
CA TRP A 46 3.94 -9.07 -7.77
C TRP A 46 3.30 -9.33 -6.39
N PRO A 47 1.96 -9.48 -6.33
CA PRO A 47 1.01 -9.49 -7.42
C PRO A 47 0.61 -8.07 -7.88
N PRO A 48 -0.03 -7.95 -9.06
CA PRO A 48 -0.70 -6.73 -9.49
C PRO A 48 -1.69 -6.25 -8.43
N ALA A 49 -1.74 -4.93 -8.23
CA ALA A 49 -2.69 -4.32 -7.32
C ALA A 49 -4.11 -4.36 -7.89
N ALA A 50 -5.08 -4.67 -7.02
CA ALA A 50 -6.49 -4.76 -7.33
C ALA A 50 -7.33 -3.64 -6.67
N GLY A 51 -6.74 -2.82 -5.80
CA GLY A 51 -7.42 -1.67 -5.18
C GLY A 51 -7.18 -1.55 -3.67
N ASN A 52 -8.04 -0.77 -3.01
CA ASN A 52 -8.04 -0.53 -1.57
C ASN A 52 -6.71 0.03 -1.03
N LEU A 53 -6.16 1.00 -1.75
CA LEU A 53 -4.92 1.68 -1.39
C LEU A 53 -5.16 2.55 -0.15
N VAL A 54 -4.39 2.32 0.91
CA VAL A 54 -4.42 3.13 2.15
C VAL A 54 -3.00 3.34 2.68
N LEU A 55 -2.74 4.53 3.26
CA LEU A 55 -1.44 4.93 3.79
C LEU A 55 -1.56 5.17 5.29
N ASN A 56 -0.54 4.74 6.05
CA ASN A 56 -0.48 5.02 7.47
C ASN A 56 -0.20 6.51 7.75
N ALA A 57 -0.47 6.95 8.98
CA ALA A 57 -0.34 8.36 9.34
C ALA A 57 1.09 8.91 9.16
N ALA A 58 2.10 8.06 9.33
CA ALA A 58 3.51 8.42 9.16
C ALA A 58 3.95 8.49 7.68
N GLY A 59 3.14 8.00 6.73
CA GLY A 59 3.51 7.96 5.32
C GLY A 59 4.57 6.92 4.96
N THR A 60 4.80 5.93 5.83
CA THR A 60 5.87 4.92 5.71
C THR A 60 5.37 3.52 5.41
N ASN A 61 4.06 3.26 5.54
CA ASN A 61 3.43 1.98 5.23
C ASN A 61 2.19 2.21 4.36
N LEU A 62 2.20 1.62 3.16
CA LEU A 62 1.14 1.73 2.17
C LEU A 62 0.58 0.34 1.89
N PHE A 63 -0.70 0.13 2.16
CA PHE A 63 -1.37 -1.16 2.02
C PHE A 63 -2.27 -1.18 0.81
N PHE A 64 -2.40 -2.35 0.19
CA PHE A 64 -3.30 -2.56 -0.94
C PHE A 64 -3.75 -4.02 -1.02
N ARG A 65 -4.86 -4.25 -1.74
CA ARG A 65 -5.33 -5.59 -2.08
C ARG A 65 -4.68 -6.05 -3.39
N GLY A 66 -4.07 -7.23 -3.40
CA GLY A 66 -3.59 -7.90 -4.62
C GLY A 66 -4.73 -8.57 -5.40
N ILE A 67 -4.51 -8.86 -6.69
CA ILE A 67 -5.48 -9.61 -7.51
C ILE A 67 -5.75 -11.04 -7.00
N ASP A 68 -4.83 -11.59 -6.21
CA ASP A 68 -4.94 -12.87 -5.52
C ASP A 68 -5.76 -12.78 -4.21
N LYS A 69 -6.37 -11.63 -3.96
CA LYS A 69 -7.27 -11.33 -2.83
C LYS A 69 -6.58 -11.30 -1.46
N ARG A 70 -5.26 -11.14 -1.43
CA ARG A 70 -4.49 -10.91 -0.19
C ARG A 70 -4.18 -9.43 0.00
N ILE A 71 -3.79 -9.07 1.23
CA ILE A 71 -3.33 -7.72 1.55
C ILE A 71 -1.80 -7.71 1.51
N TYR A 72 -1.26 -6.72 0.81
CA TYR A 72 0.16 -6.45 0.67
C TYR A 72 0.46 -5.08 1.26
N ASN A 73 1.73 -4.87 1.62
CA ASN A 73 2.21 -3.56 1.98
C ASN A 73 3.53 -3.23 1.27
N PHE A 74 3.62 -1.99 0.80
CA PHE A 74 4.90 -1.34 0.63
C PHE A 74 5.27 -0.65 1.94
N TRP A 75 6.50 -0.86 2.42
CA TRP A 75 7.02 -0.18 3.59
C TRP A 75 8.35 0.50 3.31
N TRP A 76 8.58 1.64 3.96
CA TRP A 76 9.81 2.41 3.81
C TRP A 76 10.93 1.79 4.65
N ASN A 77 11.93 1.24 3.97
CA ASN A 77 13.15 0.72 4.58
C ASN A 77 14.34 1.64 4.22
N PRO A 78 14.79 2.51 5.13
CA PRO A 78 15.93 3.40 4.87
C PRO A 78 17.26 2.64 4.69
N ASN A 79 17.31 1.36 5.09
CA ASN A 79 18.50 0.51 5.02
C ASN A 79 18.43 -0.49 3.87
N LYS A 80 17.50 -0.34 2.92
CA LYS A 80 17.41 -1.25 1.76
C LYS A 80 18.69 -1.14 0.92
N PRO A 81 19.38 -2.25 0.64
CA PRO A 81 20.50 -2.25 -0.29
C PRO A 81 20.00 -2.09 -1.73
N GLY A 82 20.32 -0.95 -2.35
CA GLY A 82 20.04 -0.68 -3.77
C GLY A 82 18.58 -0.32 -4.09
N GLY A 83 18.40 0.55 -5.07
CA GLY A 83 17.09 0.99 -5.57
C GLY A 83 16.31 1.91 -4.61
N PRO A 84 15.01 2.13 -4.86
CA PRO A 84 14.14 2.93 -3.99
C PRO A 84 13.95 2.25 -2.63
N ASN A 85 13.95 3.02 -1.54
CA ASN A 85 13.82 2.52 -0.15
C ASN A 85 12.51 1.77 0.15
N TRP A 86 11.53 1.78 -0.76
CA TRP A 86 10.31 1.01 -0.62
C TRP A 86 10.55 -0.49 -0.84
N GLN A 87 9.98 -1.31 0.05
CA GLN A 87 10.00 -2.77 -0.03
C GLN A 87 8.58 -3.32 -0.02
N LEU A 88 8.31 -4.26 -0.91
CA LEU A 88 7.06 -4.99 -0.96
C LEU A 88 7.12 -6.19 -0.02
N ASP A 89 6.10 -6.36 0.81
CA ASP A 89 5.86 -7.57 1.55
C ASP A 89 4.37 -7.93 1.51
N TRP A 90 4.05 -9.16 1.87
CA TRP A 90 2.70 -9.64 2.03
C TRP A 90 2.40 -9.83 3.51
N LEU A 91 1.21 -9.42 3.94
CA LEU A 91 0.78 -9.74 5.29
C LEU A 91 0.49 -11.25 5.33
N THR A 92 1.11 -11.94 6.29
CA THR A 92 1.19 -13.40 6.46
C THR A 92 -0.12 -14.15 6.16
N PRO A 93 -0.06 -15.46 5.83
CA PRO A 93 -1.20 -16.24 5.33
C PRO A 93 -2.38 -16.41 6.31
N CYS A 94 -2.32 -15.81 7.50
CA CYS A 94 -3.43 -15.75 8.44
C CYS A 94 -4.52 -14.74 8.06
N ALA A 95 -4.31 -13.90 7.02
CA ALA A 95 -5.42 -13.22 6.34
C ALA A 95 -6.31 -14.28 5.68
N PRO A 96 -7.54 -14.50 6.17
CA PRO A 96 -8.43 -15.47 5.57
C PRO A 96 -8.57 -15.17 4.08
N LEU A 97 -8.51 -16.21 3.23
CA LEU A 97 -8.86 -16.10 1.80
C LEU A 97 -10.38 -15.90 1.61
N LEU A 98 -11.02 -15.18 2.54
CA LEU A 98 -12.40 -14.73 2.46
C LEU A 98 -12.53 -13.61 1.42
N GLY A 99 -11.42 -13.08 0.92
CA GLY A 99 -11.36 -11.98 -0.02
C GLY A 99 -11.75 -10.65 0.65
N ILE A 100 -11.15 -9.58 0.15
CA ILE A 100 -11.23 -8.26 0.78
C ILE A 100 -12.17 -7.39 -0.04
N ARG A 101 -13.10 -6.68 0.60
CA ARG A 101 -13.97 -5.68 -0.05
C ARG A 101 -13.43 -4.27 0.13
N ASP A 102 -13.04 -3.95 1.37
CA ASP A 102 -12.50 -2.65 1.72
C ASP A 102 -11.45 -2.74 2.83
N ILE A 103 -10.55 -1.74 2.87
CA ILE A 103 -9.43 -1.64 3.82
C ILE A 103 -9.38 -0.21 4.34
N VAL A 104 -9.19 -0.05 5.65
CA VAL A 104 -8.88 1.22 6.30
C VAL A 104 -7.76 1.02 7.32
N ILE A 105 -7.02 2.07 7.63
CA ILE A 105 -5.99 2.07 8.66
C ILE A 105 -6.23 3.22 9.62
N ASP A 106 -6.00 2.99 10.91
CA ASP A 106 -6.08 4.05 11.91
C ASP A 106 -4.72 4.69 12.22
N LYS A 107 -4.72 5.71 13.07
CA LYS A 107 -3.53 6.43 13.49
C LYS A 107 -2.53 5.61 14.33
N PHE A 108 -2.88 4.39 14.70
CA PHE A 108 -2.05 3.47 15.48
C PHE A 108 -1.52 2.32 14.63
N ASP A 109 -1.57 2.47 13.30
CA ASP A 109 -1.16 1.46 12.32
C ASP A 109 -1.92 0.13 12.45
N ARG A 110 -3.15 0.18 12.97
CA ARG A 110 -4.06 -0.97 12.96
C ARG A 110 -4.85 -0.95 11.66
N LEU A 111 -4.70 -2.02 10.90
CA LEU A 111 -5.42 -2.23 9.66
C LEU A 111 -6.77 -2.89 9.99
N PHE A 112 -7.84 -2.39 9.39
CA PHE A 112 -9.17 -2.99 9.46
C PHE A 112 -9.64 -3.28 8.04
N TYR A 113 -10.32 -4.40 7.84
CA TYR A 113 -10.87 -4.73 6.53
C TYR A 113 -12.21 -5.45 6.64
N VAL A 114 -13.03 -5.29 5.61
CA VAL A 114 -14.27 -6.04 5.44
C VAL A 114 -14.01 -7.20 4.49
N ALA A 115 -14.25 -8.43 4.94
CA ALA A 115 -14.14 -9.59 4.07
C ALA A 115 -15.43 -9.89 3.29
N ASN A 116 -15.43 -10.84 2.34
CA ASN A 116 -16.65 -11.15 1.58
C ASN A 116 -17.78 -11.76 2.42
N ASP A 117 -17.47 -12.32 3.59
CA ASP A 117 -18.46 -12.78 4.56
C ASP A 117 -19.17 -11.62 5.30
N ARG A 118 -18.83 -10.37 4.94
CA ARG A 118 -19.35 -9.11 5.49
C ARG A 118 -18.96 -8.87 6.95
N ARG A 119 -17.94 -9.56 7.47
CA ARG A 119 -17.39 -9.28 8.80
C ARG A 119 -16.19 -8.34 8.71
N VAL A 120 -15.98 -7.60 9.79
CA VAL A 120 -14.82 -6.74 9.99
C VAL A 120 -13.75 -7.53 10.72
N TYR A 121 -12.53 -7.46 10.21
CA TYR A 121 -11.34 -8.07 10.77
C TYR A 121 -10.29 -6.99 11.01
N THR A 122 -9.34 -7.27 11.91
CA THR A 122 -8.21 -6.37 12.17
C THR A 122 -6.89 -7.10 12.06
N PHE A 123 -5.90 -6.42 11.50
CA PHE A 123 -4.49 -6.78 11.55
C PHE A 123 -3.74 -5.70 12.31
N TYR A 124 -2.90 -6.10 13.24
CA TYR A 124 -1.97 -5.22 13.91
C TYR A 124 -0.64 -5.96 14.08
N TRP A 125 0.44 -5.22 13.94
CA TRP A 125 1.75 -5.71 14.31
C TRP A 125 1.83 -5.79 15.84
N SER A 126 1.95 -6.99 16.40
CA SER A 126 2.49 -7.17 17.74
C SER A 126 3.96 -7.53 17.60
N SER A 127 4.86 -6.79 18.27
CA SER A 127 6.26 -7.16 18.34
C SER A 127 6.39 -8.59 18.90
N GLY A 128 6.84 -9.55 18.09
CA GLY A 128 7.10 -10.92 18.54
C GLY A 128 7.08 -11.93 17.40
N TRP A 129 8.27 -12.40 17.02
CA TRP A 129 8.49 -13.80 16.63
C TRP A 129 8.94 -14.56 17.88
#